data_AF-A0A816CJV5-F1
#
_entry.id   AF-A0A816CJV5-F1
#
_cell.length_a   1.000
_cell.length_b   1.000
_cell.length_c   1.000
_cell.angle_alpha   90.00
_cell.angle_beta   90.00
_cell.angle_gamma   90.00
#
_symmetry.space_group_name_H-M   'P 1'
#
loop_
_entity.id
_entity.type
_entity.pdbx_description
1 polymer ?
#
loop_
_entity_poly.entity_id
_entity_poly.type
_entity_poly.pdbx_seq_one_letter_code
_entity_poly.pdbx_strand_id
1 'polypeptide(L)' 'KLKQIAEKKGVKPTQIALAWLLAKRGVNAPIIRASKMYQLEEAVEATKISLNAEEINTLEELYTPHQILGHF' A
#
# COMPACT_ATOMS: atom_id res chain seq x y z
N LYS A 1 -1.79 13.10 -3.32
CA LYS A 1 -0.70 12.15 -3.60
C LYS A 1 -1.24 10.75 -3.88
N LEU A 2 -1.68 9.98 -2.89
CA LEU A 2 -2.20 8.61 -3.11
C LEU A 2 -3.37 8.53 -4.12
N LYS A 3 -4.41 9.36 -3.96
CA LYS A 3 -5.55 9.40 -4.91
C LYS A 3 -5.11 9.76 -6.34
N GLN A 4 -4.16 10.69 -6.49
CA GLN A 4 -3.65 11.11 -7.80
C GLN A 4 -2.88 9.98 -8.50
N ILE A 5 -2.08 9.21 -7.75
CA ILE A 5 -1.38 8.03 -8.29
C ILE A 5 -2.41 6.96 -8.71
N ALA A 6 -3.44 6.75 -7.89
CA ALA A 6 -4.52 5.81 -8.20
C ALA A 6 -5.26 6.20 -9.49
N GLU A 7 -5.62 7.47 -9.63
CA GLU A 7 -6.25 8.01 -10.84
C GLU A 7 -5.37 7.85 -12.09
N LYS A 8 -4.07 8.19 -12.00
CA LYS A 8 -3.12 8.03 -13.10
C LYS A 8 -2.98 6.58 -13.58
N LYS A 9 -3.07 5.61 -12.66
CA LYS A 9 -3.00 4.16 -12.98
C LYS A 9 -4.37 3.54 -13.26
N GLY A 10 -5.47 4.29 -13.12
CA GLY A 10 -6.83 3.76 -13.31
C GLY A 10 -7.24 2.70 -12.27
N VAL A 11 -6.67 2.74 -11.06
CA VAL A 11 -6.91 1.76 -9.99
C VAL A 11 -7.52 2.42 -8.77
N LYS A 12 -7.98 1.62 -7.81
CA LYS A 12 -8.55 2.13 -6.56
C LYS A 12 -7.43 2.63 -5.61
N PRO A 13 -7.69 3.70 -4.84
CA PRO A 13 -6.78 4.16 -3.79
C PRO A 13 -6.32 3.06 -2.82
N THR A 14 -7.23 2.16 -2.44
CA THR A 14 -6.92 1.01 -1.57
C THR A 14 -5.83 0.12 -2.17
N GLN A 15 -5.87 -0.09 -3.48
CA GLN A 15 -4.89 -0.94 -4.17
C GLN A 15 -3.51 -0.29 -4.18
N ILE A 16 -3.43 1.03 -4.37
CA ILE A 16 -2.15 1.77 -4.25
C ILE A 16 -1.60 1.69 -2.82
N ALA A 17 -2.46 1.83 -1.80
CA ALA A 17 -2.03 1.75 -0.41
C ALA A 17 -1.42 0.37 -0.09
N LEU A 18 -2.06 -0.70 -0.54
CA LEU A 18 -1.60 -2.07 -0.35
C LEU A 18 -0.34 -2.38 -1.15
N ALA A 19 -0.27 -1.94 -2.41
CA ALA A 19 0.93 -2.09 -3.24
C ALA A 19 2.14 -1.37 -2.64
N TRP A 20 1.94 -0.17 -2.09
CA TRP A 20 2.98 0.56 -1.37
C TRP A 20 3.44 -0.16 -0.11
N LEU A 21 2.51 -0.72 0.67
CA LEU A 21 2.86 -1.49 1.86
C LEU A 21 3.68 -2.73 1.50
N LEU A 22 3.32 -3.44 0.42
CA LEU A 22 4.03 -4.59 -0.11
C LEU A 22 5.43 -4.26 -0.66
N ALA A 23 5.62 -3.04 -1.19
CA ALA A 23 6.90 -2.60 -1.71
C ALA A 23 7.94 -2.28 -0.60
N LYS A 24 7.51 -2.18 0.67
CA LYS A 24 8.40 -1.83 1.77
C LYS A 24 9.34 -2.97 2.15
N ARG A 25 10.61 -2.61 2.36
CA ARG A 25 11.60 -3.52 2.91
C ARG A 25 11.17 -3.99 4.30
N GLY A 26 11.07 -5.31 4.49
CA GLY A 26 10.65 -5.93 5.75
C GLY A 26 9.16 -6.26 5.83
N VAL A 27 8.37 -5.97 4.79
CA VAL A 27 6.99 -6.42 4.68
C VAL A 27 6.91 -7.61 3.71
N ASN A 28 6.74 -8.82 4.26
CA ASN A 28 6.58 -10.03 3.45
C ASN A 28 5.13 -10.28 3.03
N ALA A 29 4.19 -10.11 3.97
CA ALA A 29 2.77 -10.30 3.74
C ALA A 29 1.95 -9.43 4.71
N PRO A 30 1.19 -8.42 4.23
CA PRO A 30 0.30 -7.64 5.07
C PRO A 30 -0.92 -8.46 5.48
N ILE A 31 -1.35 -8.31 6.73
CA ILE A 31 -2.58 -8.94 7.23
C ILE A 31 -3.76 -8.03 6.90
N ILE A 32 -4.73 -8.54 6.13
CA ILE A 32 -5.89 -7.78 5.67
C ILE A 32 -7.15 -8.47 6.17
N ARG A 33 -8.04 -7.71 6.82
CA ARG A 33 -9.40 -8.17 7.10
C ARG A 33 -10.30 -7.74 5.96
N ALA A 34 -10.96 -8.70 5.32
CA ALA A 34 -12.03 -8.48 4.34
C ALA A 34 -13.34 -9.02 4.90
N SER A 35 -14.38 -8.18 4.97
CA SER A 35 -15.74 -8.60 5.33
C SER A 35 -16.64 -8.81 4.10
N LYS A 36 -16.16 -8.39 2.92
CA LYS A 36 -16.87 -8.52 1.63
C LYS A 36 -15.90 -9.06 0.56
N MET A 37 -16.41 -9.84 -0.38
CA MET A 37 -15.58 -10.51 -1.39
C MET A 37 -14.76 -9.52 -2.23
N TYR A 38 -15.36 -8.40 -2.66
CA TYR A 38 -14.65 -7.40 -3.45
C TYR A 38 -13.41 -6.82 -2.74
N GLN A 39 -13.37 -6.81 -1.40
CA GLN A 39 -12.21 -6.32 -0.66
C GLN A 39 -11.03 -7.30 -0.77
N LEU A 40 -11.32 -8.60 -0.80
CA LEU A 40 -10.33 -9.64 -1.04
C LEU A 40 -9.81 -9.56 -2.48
N GLU A 41 -10.70 -9.41 -3.45
CA GLU A 41 -10.34 -9.24 -4.86
C GLU A 41 -9.45 -7.99 -5.06
N GLU A 42 -9.81 -6.86 -4.46
CA GLU A 42 -9.00 -5.64 -4.49
C GLU A 42 -7.60 -5.87 -3.89
N ALA A 43 -7.50 -6.61 -2.78
CA ALA A 43 -6.23 -6.94 -2.15
C ALA A 43 -5.36 -7.83 -3.02
N VAL A 44 -5.95 -8.80 -3.72
CA VAL A 44 -5.24 -9.66 -4.69
C VAL A 44 -4.74 -8.82 -5.87
N GLU A 45 -5.60 -7.99 -6.45
CA GLU A 45 -5.20 -7.12 -7.57
C GLU A 45 -4.11 -6.12 -7.18
N ALA A 46 -4.09 -5.64 -5.93
CA ALA A 46 -3.01 -4.78 -5.43
C ALA A 46 -1.62 -5.43 -5.50
N THR A 47 -1.53 -6.76 -5.38
CA THR A 47 -0.24 -7.49 -5.47
C THR A 47 0.39 -7.45 -6.87
N LYS A 48 -0.41 -7.15 -7.90
CA LYS A 48 0.03 -7.04 -9.29
C LYS A 48 0.51 -5.63 -9.65
N ILE A 49 0.32 -4.66 -8.76
CA ILE A 49 0.67 -3.26 -9.01
C ILE A 49 2.11 -3.03 -8.58
N SER A 50 2.95 -2.63 -9.53
CA SER A 50 4.30 -2.12 -9.24
C SER A 50 4.28 -0.59 -9.18
N LEU A 51 4.90 -0.05 -8.12
CA LEU A 51 5.15 1.38 -7.95
C LEU A 51 6.61 1.67 -8.32
N ASN A 52 6.83 2.75 -9.05
CA ASN A 52 8.19 3.20 -9.35
C ASN A 52 8.79 3.99 -8.16
N ALA A 53 10.09 4.26 -8.23
CA ALA A 53 10.80 4.94 -7.14
C ALA A 53 10.23 6.34 -6.83
N GLU A 54 9.80 7.10 -7.85
CA GLU A 54 9.22 8.43 -7.67
C GLU A 54 7.86 8.37 -6.95
N GLU A 55 7.02 7.39 -7.32
CA GLU A 55 5.72 7.14 -6.70
C GLU A 55 5.89 6.72 -5.23
N ILE A 56 6.86 5.85 -4.95
CA ILE A 56 7.18 5.43 -3.58
C ILE A 56 7.66 6.64 -2.76
N ASN A 57 8.63 7.41 -3.26
CA ASN A 57 9.12 8.62 -2.58
C ASN A 57 7.99 9.61 -2.31
N THR A 58 7.11 9.84 -3.29
CA THR A 58 5.95 10.72 -3.16
C THR A 58 5.00 10.27 -2.03
N LEU A 59 4.83 8.95 -1.85
CA LEU A 59 4.00 8.39 -0.78
C LEU A 59 4.70 8.44 0.58
N GLU A 60 6.03 8.38 0.63
CA GLU A 60 6.81 8.40 1.86
C GLU A 60 7.10 9.80 2.41
N GLU A 61 7.06 10.85 1.60
CA GLU A 61 7.31 12.23 2.03
C GLU A 61 6.49 12.68 3.25
N LEU A 62 5.30 12.12 3.46
CA LEU A 62 4.41 12.43 4.59
C LEU A 62 4.29 11.28 5.60
N TYR A 63 4.97 10.15 5.37
CA TYR A 63 4.86 8.98 6.21
C TYR A 63 5.84 9.06 7.38
N THR A 64 5.31 9.17 8.59
CA THR A 64 6.10 9.04 9.82
C THR A 64 5.95 7.61 10.37
N PRO A 65 7.04 6.80 10.42
CA PRO A 65 6.99 5.48 11.02
C PRO A 65 6.57 5.57 12.49
N HIS A 66 5.66 4.68 12.92
CA HIS A 66 5.32 4.57 14.33
C HIS A 66 6.44 3.85 15.08
N GLN A 67 6.82 4.36 16.25
CA GLN A 67 7.87 3.73 17.05
C GLN A 67 7.40 2.37 17.57
N ILE A 68 8.34 1.42 17.66
CA ILE A 68 8.08 0.11 18.26
C ILE A 68 7.87 0.30 19.76
N LEU A 69 6.68 -0.02 20.25
CA LEU A 69 6.36 0.03 21.68
C LEU A 69 6.69 -1.33 22.33
N GLY A 70 7.32 -1.30 23.51
CA GLY A 70 7.55 -2.51 24.32
C GLY A 70 8.85 -3.28 24.04
N HIS A 71 9.79 -2.69 23.31
CA HIS A 71 11.18 -3.18 23.24
C HIS A 71 11.98 -2.43 24.33
N PHE A 72 12.48 -3.16 25.34
CA PHE A 72 13.39 -2.66 26.37
C PHE A 72 14.76 -3.31 26.21
#